data_AF-A0A9D6KA29-F1
#
_entry.id   AF-A0A9D6KA29-F1
#
_cell.length_a   1.000
_cell.length_b   1.000
_cell.length_c   1.000
_cell.angle_alpha   90.00
_cell.angle_beta   90.00
_cell.angle_gamma   90.00
#
_symmetry.space_group_name_H-M   'P 1'
#
loop_
_entity.id
_entity.type
_entity.pdbx_description
1 polymer ?
#
loop_
_entity_poly.entity_id
_entity_poly.type
_entity_poly.pdbx_seq_one_letter_code
_entity_poly.pdbx_strand_id
1 'polypeptide(L)'
;GSREVYAISSDSLKTQLRDDKALENIWSIINIKNYILDFQHQKIENIKEEFSSLLQKVVDEEKIVQILPKSLDSFVKVCFILDNISKAPLNINMWIVYVLHFFNNNITSEELYQILYSVDFLYSKTSLSKTELQSLVSFIKSVKQKIKSCKMDDGSYKTSKNLSPIEDTRNVLFSINLLEDLTQDMLFYYGNEYKDMGFKPIGKIFENVDRIEQVYEFIKI
;
A
#
# COMPACT_ATOMS: atom_id res chain seq x y z
N GLY A 1 38.62 9.07 39.52
CA GLY A 1 37.26 8.78 40.04
C GLY A 1 36.76 7.51 39.39
N SER A 2 36.81 6.41 40.12
CA SER A 2 36.31 5.10 39.71
C SER A 2 34.78 5.08 39.82
N ARG A 3 34.07 5.01 38.70
CA ARG A 3 32.63 4.74 38.72
C ARG A 3 32.42 3.25 38.98
N GLU A 4 31.59 2.92 39.97
CA GLU A 4 31.11 1.57 40.19
C GLU A 4 30.23 1.14 39.02
N VAL A 5 30.53 -0.04 38.46
CA VAL A 5 29.72 -0.67 37.40
C VAL A 5 28.93 -1.80 38.06
N TYR A 6 27.61 -1.64 38.11
CA TYR A 6 26.71 -2.67 38.64
C TYR A 6 26.36 -3.65 37.51
N ALA A 7 26.88 -4.87 37.59
CA ALA A 7 26.50 -5.96 36.70
C ALA A 7 25.17 -6.56 37.19
N ILE A 8 24.08 -6.22 36.52
CA ILE A 8 22.76 -6.81 36.80
C ILE A 8 22.66 -8.12 36.01
N SER A 9 22.39 -9.22 36.71
CA SER A 9 22.21 -10.54 36.08
C SER A 9 20.89 -10.63 35.31
N SER A 10 20.86 -11.40 34.22
CA SER A 10 19.63 -11.74 33.48
C SER A 10 18.52 -12.23 34.42
N ASP A 11 18.90 -13.05 35.39
CA ASP A 11 17.95 -13.72 36.28
C ASP A 11 17.36 -12.74 37.30
N SER A 12 18.13 -11.74 37.75
CA SER A 12 17.59 -10.64 38.57
C SER A 12 16.69 -9.67 37.80
N LEU A 13 16.85 -9.55 36.49
CA LEU A 13 15.93 -8.77 35.65
C LEU A 13 14.62 -9.52 35.43
N LYS A 14 14.69 -10.83 35.15
CA LYS A 14 13.50 -11.67 34.91
C LYS A 14 12.58 -11.76 36.12
N THR A 15 13.11 -11.74 37.34
CA THR A 15 12.30 -11.72 38.57
C THR A 15 11.63 -10.37 38.84
N GLN A 16 12.04 -9.31 38.15
CA GLN A 16 11.46 -7.97 38.23
C GLN A 16 10.48 -7.65 37.10
N LEU A 17 10.43 -8.49 36.05
CA LEU A 17 9.42 -8.39 35.01
C LEU A 17 8.04 -8.64 35.62
N ARG A 18 7.11 -7.75 35.32
CA ARG A 18 5.70 -7.84 35.71
C ARG A 18 4.86 -7.76 34.46
N ASP A 19 3.79 -8.52 34.44
CA ASP A 19 2.80 -8.41 33.37
C ASP A 19 2.18 -7.01 33.42
N ASP A 20 2.26 -6.32 32.29
CA ASP A 20 1.62 -5.03 32.08
C ASP A 20 0.41 -5.22 31.20
N LYS A 21 -0.78 -5.09 31.80
CA LYS A 21 -2.06 -5.18 31.08
C LYS A 21 -2.18 -4.13 29.96
N ALA A 22 -1.46 -3.01 30.05
CA ALA A 22 -1.40 -2.04 28.95
C ALA A 22 -0.68 -2.63 27.72
N LEU A 23 0.33 -3.48 27.92
CA LEU A 23 1.03 -4.16 26.83
C LEU A 23 0.16 -5.24 26.17
N GLU A 24 -0.76 -5.89 26.90
CA GLU A 24 -1.69 -6.87 26.31
C GLU A 24 -2.54 -6.25 25.20
N ASN A 25 -3.10 -5.06 25.44
CA ASN A 25 -3.89 -4.34 24.44
C ASN A 25 -3.05 -3.94 23.23
N ILE A 26 -1.82 -3.48 23.46
CA ILE A 26 -0.88 -3.14 22.38
C ILE A 26 -0.54 -4.39 21.57
N TRP A 27 -0.28 -5.50 22.23
CA TRP A 27 0.02 -6.79 21.61
C TRP A 27 -1.14 -7.29 20.75
N SER A 28 -2.38 -7.18 21.24
CA SER A 28 -3.58 -7.51 20.49
C SER A 28 -3.69 -6.71 19.18
N ILE A 29 -3.48 -5.38 19.25
CA ILE A 29 -3.51 -4.52 18.05
C ILE A 29 -2.38 -4.87 17.08
N ILE A 30 -1.18 -5.18 17.58
CA ILE A 30 -0.05 -5.61 16.73
C ILE A 30 -0.40 -6.90 16.01
N ASN A 31 -0.96 -7.89 16.70
CA ASN A 31 -1.34 -9.18 16.09
C ASN A 31 -2.42 -9.00 15.03
N ILE A 32 -3.41 -8.15 15.28
CA ILE A 32 -4.44 -7.80 14.29
C ILE A 32 -3.78 -7.23 13.03
N LYS A 33 -2.86 -6.27 13.19
CA LYS A 33 -2.17 -5.64 12.05
C LYS A 33 -1.30 -6.61 11.27
N ASN A 34 -0.57 -7.49 11.97
CA ASN A 34 0.23 -8.54 11.33
C ASN A 34 -0.66 -9.50 10.55
N TYR A 35 -1.81 -9.89 11.11
CA TYR A 35 -2.76 -10.73 10.40
C TYR A 35 -3.30 -10.06 9.13
N ILE A 36 -3.69 -8.77 9.22
CA ILE A 36 -4.14 -8.00 8.07
C ILE A 36 -3.03 -7.89 7.01
N LEU A 37 -1.79 -7.66 7.45
CA LEU A 37 -0.60 -7.60 6.58
C LEU A 37 -0.40 -8.92 5.83
N ASP A 38 -0.49 -10.06 6.53
CA ASP A 38 -0.37 -11.39 5.92
C ASP A 38 -1.53 -11.68 4.97
N PHE A 39 -2.76 -11.31 5.36
CA PHE A 39 -3.98 -11.48 4.55
C PHE A 39 -3.91 -10.74 3.22
N GLN A 40 -3.41 -9.50 3.22
CA GLN A 40 -3.22 -8.75 1.98
C GLN A 40 -2.03 -9.26 1.16
N HIS A 41 -0.98 -9.80 1.80
CA HIS A 41 0.25 -10.21 1.11
C HIS A 41 0.00 -11.34 0.11
N GLN A 42 -0.98 -12.19 0.39
CA GLN A 42 -1.48 -13.19 -0.56
C GLN A 42 -1.84 -12.59 -1.93
N LYS A 43 -2.26 -11.32 -1.99
CA LYS A 43 -2.56 -10.63 -3.25
C LYS A 43 -1.32 -10.45 -4.12
N ILE A 44 -0.18 -10.10 -3.53
CA ILE A 44 1.09 -9.94 -4.25
C ILE A 44 1.51 -11.28 -4.85
N GLU A 45 1.43 -12.36 -4.08
CA GLU A 45 1.79 -13.70 -4.56
C GLU A 45 0.86 -14.15 -5.69
N ASN A 46 -0.45 -13.91 -5.59
CA ASN A 46 -1.39 -14.20 -6.68
C ASN A 46 -1.05 -13.42 -7.97
N ILE A 47 -0.67 -12.14 -7.86
CA ILE A 47 -0.28 -11.31 -9.01
C ILE A 47 1.02 -11.84 -9.64
N LYS A 48 2.00 -12.22 -8.81
CA LYS A 48 3.26 -12.82 -9.29
C LYS A 48 3.02 -14.13 -10.02
N GLU A 49 2.17 -15.00 -9.48
CA GLU A 49 1.79 -16.24 -10.12
C GLU A 49 1.08 -15.99 -11.45
N GLU A 50 0.11 -15.08 -11.48
CA GLU A 50 -0.65 -14.70 -12.69
C GLU A 50 0.28 -14.20 -13.80
N PHE A 51 1.26 -13.35 -13.46
CA PHE A 51 2.15 -12.72 -14.42
C PHE A 51 3.48 -13.45 -14.63
N SER A 52 3.74 -14.56 -13.94
CA SER A 52 4.97 -15.36 -14.05
C SER A 52 5.27 -15.78 -15.50
N SER A 53 4.25 -16.29 -16.20
CA SER A 53 4.35 -16.72 -17.60
C SER A 53 4.64 -15.55 -18.55
N LEU A 54 4.21 -14.33 -18.21
CA LEU A 54 4.46 -13.13 -18.97
C LEU A 54 5.89 -12.62 -18.73
N LEU A 55 6.35 -12.62 -17.48
CA LEU A 55 7.73 -12.28 -17.13
C LEU A 55 8.73 -13.19 -17.86
N GLN A 56 8.48 -14.50 -17.85
CA GLN A 56 9.35 -15.47 -18.52
C GLN A 56 9.49 -15.16 -20.02
N LYS A 57 8.38 -14.89 -20.71
CA LYS A 57 8.39 -14.51 -22.13
C LYS A 57 9.19 -13.23 -22.40
N VAL A 58 9.06 -12.22 -21.55
CA VAL A 58 9.78 -10.94 -21.76
C VAL A 58 11.27 -11.09 -21.53
N VAL A 59 11.67 -11.88 -20.53
CA VAL A 59 13.08 -12.19 -20.27
C VAL A 59 13.68 -12.98 -21.42
N ASP A 60 12.97 -14.01 -21.91
CA ASP A 60 13.45 -14.89 -22.98
C ASP A 60 13.53 -14.17 -24.34
N GLU A 61 12.61 -13.24 -24.63
CA GLU A 61 12.53 -12.58 -25.95
C GLU A 61 13.34 -11.26 -26.04
N GLU A 62 13.97 -10.77 -24.97
CA GLU A 62 14.64 -9.45 -24.86
C GLU A 62 13.81 -8.25 -25.39
N LYS A 63 12.49 -8.43 -25.58
CA LYS A 63 11.62 -7.40 -26.15
C LYS A 63 11.36 -6.32 -25.11
N ILE A 64 12.09 -5.22 -25.24
CA ILE A 64 11.77 -3.97 -24.57
C ILE A 64 10.36 -3.55 -25.01
N VAL A 65 9.43 -3.55 -24.07
CA VAL A 65 8.02 -3.24 -24.30
C VAL A 65 7.88 -1.77 -24.68
N GLN A 66 7.98 -1.45 -25.97
CA GLN A 66 7.61 -0.13 -26.55
C GLN A 66 6.10 0.01 -26.74
N ILE A 67 5.29 -0.68 -25.92
CA ILE A 67 3.84 -0.69 -26.07
C ILE A 67 3.26 0.39 -25.18
N LEU A 68 2.56 1.36 -25.79
CA LEU A 68 1.67 2.25 -25.05
C LEU A 68 0.44 1.42 -24.63
N PRO A 69 0.24 1.13 -23.34
CA PRO A 69 -0.91 0.37 -22.87
C PRO A 69 -2.23 1.09 -23.21
N LYS A 70 -3.24 0.33 -23.65
CA LYS A 70 -4.56 0.85 -24.05
C LYS A 70 -5.66 0.63 -23.01
N SER A 71 -5.36 -0.11 -21.95
CA SER A 71 -6.25 -0.43 -20.84
C SER A 71 -5.46 -0.44 -19.53
N LEU A 72 -6.16 -0.34 -18.40
CA LEU A 72 -5.54 -0.43 -17.08
C LEU A 72 -4.83 -1.78 -16.89
N ASP A 73 -5.47 -2.89 -17.28
CA ASP A 73 -4.86 -4.23 -17.24
C ASP A 73 -3.52 -4.29 -18.00
N SER A 74 -3.48 -3.78 -19.23
CA SER A 74 -2.23 -3.73 -19.99
C SER A 74 -1.21 -2.80 -19.34
N PHE A 75 -1.65 -1.68 -18.75
CA PHE A 75 -0.77 -0.74 -18.07
C PHE A 75 -0.07 -1.39 -16.88
N VAL A 76 -0.84 -2.05 -16.03
CA VAL A 76 -0.35 -2.74 -14.83
C VAL A 76 0.63 -3.84 -15.22
N LYS A 77 0.32 -4.63 -16.25
CA LYS A 77 1.24 -5.67 -16.77
C LYS A 77 2.58 -5.08 -17.18
N VAL A 78 2.58 -3.93 -17.87
CA VAL A 78 3.83 -3.28 -18.26
C VAL A 78 4.58 -2.73 -17.05
N CYS A 79 3.91 -2.06 -16.11
CA CYS A 79 4.53 -1.60 -14.86
C CYS A 79 5.14 -2.78 -14.09
N PHE A 80 4.41 -3.89 -13.95
CA PHE A 80 4.88 -5.09 -13.27
C PHE A 80 6.11 -5.71 -13.94
N ILE A 81 6.10 -5.83 -15.27
CA ILE A 81 7.27 -6.32 -16.02
C ILE A 81 8.48 -5.42 -15.75
N LEU A 82 8.30 -4.11 -15.92
CA LEU A 82 9.38 -3.13 -15.78
C LEU A 82 9.95 -3.13 -14.36
N ASP A 83 9.09 -3.24 -13.34
CA ASP A 83 9.48 -3.35 -11.94
C ASP A 83 10.38 -4.57 -11.68
N ASN A 84 9.96 -5.75 -12.16
CA ASN A 84 10.69 -7.00 -11.96
C ASN A 84 12.03 -7.06 -12.72
N ILE A 85 12.15 -6.38 -13.86
CA ILE A 85 13.43 -6.29 -14.60
C ILE A 85 14.24 -5.04 -14.22
N SER A 86 13.82 -4.30 -13.18
CA SER A 86 14.46 -3.07 -12.71
C SER A 86 14.67 -2.00 -13.80
N LYS A 87 13.70 -1.87 -14.73
CA LYS A 87 13.67 -0.82 -15.76
C LYS A 87 12.56 0.19 -15.46
N ALA A 88 12.64 1.35 -16.10
CA ALA A 88 11.63 2.41 -16.02
C ALA A 88 11.23 2.87 -17.44
N PRO A 89 10.00 3.36 -17.64
CA PRO A 89 9.61 3.95 -18.91
C PRO A 89 10.35 5.28 -19.17
N LEU A 90 10.54 5.65 -20.44
CA LEU A 90 11.32 6.84 -20.83
C LEU A 90 10.69 8.17 -20.38
N ASN A 91 9.36 8.25 -20.23
CA ASN A 91 8.65 9.45 -19.77
C ASN A 91 7.72 9.11 -18.60
N ILE A 92 8.32 8.88 -17.44
CA ILE A 92 7.64 8.43 -16.22
C ILE A 92 6.52 9.40 -15.81
N ASN A 93 6.76 10.71 -15.94
CA ASN A 93 5.78 11.72 -15.57
C ASN A 93 4.49 11.64 -16.41
N MET A 94 4.62 11.40 -17.73
CA MET A 94 3.46 11.14 -18.58
C MET A 94 2.72 9.86 -18.15
N TRP A 95 3.45 8.82 -17.77
CA TRP A 95 2.87 7.56 -17.29
C TRP A 95 2.09 7.75 -15.99
N ILE A 96 2.60 8.57 -15.06
CA ILE A 96 1.90 8.94 -13.84
C ILE A 96 0.59 9.65 -14.19
N VAL A 97 0.62 10.67 -15.05
CA VAL A 97 -0.62 11.37 -15.47
C VAL A 97 -1.61 10.42 -16.14
N TYR A 98 -1.11 9.50 -16.97
CA TYR A 98 -1.95 8.52 -17.66
C TYR A 98 -2.61 7.54 -16.69
N VAL A 99 -1.88 7.00 -15.71
CA VAL A 99 -2.46 6.05 -14.75
C VAL A 99 -3.47 6.71 -13.82
N LEU A 100 -3.22 7.95 -13.42
CA LEU A 100 -4.16 8.74 -12.63
C LEU A 100 -5.48 8.98 -13.37
N HIS A 101 -5.48 9.00 -14.72
CA HIS A 101 -6.68 9.16 -15.53
C HIS A 101 -7.63 7.96 -15.49
N PHE A 102 -7.15 6.75 -15.15
CA PHE A 102 -8.02 5.58 -14.96
C PHE A 102 -8.89 5.71 -13.71
N PHE A 103 -8.48 6.54 -12.74
CA PHE A 103 -9.23 6.71 -11.50
C PHE A 103 -10.53 7.47 -11.73
N ASN A 104 -11.65 6.87 -11.32
CA ASN A 104 -12.97 7.46 -11.39
C ASN A 104 -13.85 6.99 -10.21
N ASN A 105 -15.02 7.61 -10.02
CA ASN A 105 -15.90 7.32 -8.88
C ASN A 105 -16.46 5.88 -8.86
N ASN A 106 -16.55 5.22 -10.01
CA ASN A 106 -17.11 3.88 -10.16
C ASN A 106 -16.03 2.78 -10.14
N ILE A 107 -14.78 3.14 -9.84
CA ILE A 107 -13.67 2.19 -9.78
C ILE A 107 -13.95 1.08 -8.77
N THR A 108 -13.61 -0.15 -9.16
CA THR A 108 -13.63 -1.34 -8.30
C THR A 108 -12.39 -1.37 -7.39
N SER A 109 -12.42 -2.21 -6.36
CA SER A 109 -11.26 -2.40 -5.48
C SER A 109 -10.06 -2.98 -6.24
N GLU A 110 -10.32 -3.82 -7.25
CA GLU A 110 -9.31 -4.43 -8.10
C GLU A 110 -8.57 -3.39 -8.93
N GLU A 111 -9.32 -2.58 -9.67
CA GLU A 111 -8.76 -1.47 -10.44
C GLU A 111 -8.06 -0.44 -9.52
N LEU A 112 -8.57 -0.24 -8.30
CA LEU A 112 -7.97 0.70 -7.35
C LEU A 112 -6.56 0.27 -6.93
N TYR A 113 -6.37 -0.99 -6.50
CA TYR A 113 -5.03 -1.44 -6.11
C TYR A 113 -4.09 -1.46 -7.32
N GLN A 114 -4.60 -1.79 -8.51
CA GLN A 114 -3.84 -1.79 -9.76
C GLN A 114 -3.28 -0.41 -10.09
N ILE A 115 -4.11 0.64 -9.96
CA ILE A 115 -3.67 2.03 -10.12
C ILE A 115 -2.63 2.38 -9.05
N LEU A 116 -2.90 2.08 -7.78
CA LEU A 116 -1.99 2.43 -6.69
C LEU A 116 -0.63 1.74 -6.82
N TYR A 117 -0.60 0.45 -7.14
CA TYR A 117 0.63 -0.29 -7.40
C TYR A 117 1.45 0.35 -8.53
N SER A 118 0.76 0.72 -9.61
CA SER A 118 1.40 1.35 -10.76
C SER A 118 1.94 2.75 -10.42
N VAL A 119 1.20 3.53 -9.62
CA VAL A 119 1.64 4.86 -9.14
C VAL A 119 2.85 4.72 -8.23
N ASP A 120 2.82 3.78 -7.27
CA ASP A 120 3.91 3.51 -6.34
C ASP A 120 5.21 3.16 -7.08
N PHE A 121 5.12 2.20 -8.02
CA PHE A 121 6.22 1.84 -8.91
C PHE A 121 6.78 3.05 -9.66
N LEU A 122 5.93 3.81 -10.38
CA LEU A 122 6.38 4.92 -11.22
C LEU A 122 6.96 6.07 -10.41
N TYR A 123 6.33 6.41 -9.29
CA TYR A 123 6.76 7.48 -8.41
C TYR A 123 8.18 7.24 -7.89
N SER A 124 8.52 6.01 -7.50
CA SER A 124 9.85 5.64 -7.00
C SER A 124 11.00 5.87 -8.00
N LYS A 125 10.69 6.10 -9.28
CA LYS A 125 11.67 6.20 -10.38
C LYS A 125 11.85 7.62 -10.92
N THR A 126 11.15 8.63 -10.39
CA THR A 126 11.20 10.00 -10.93
C THR A 126 11.13 11.07 -9.84
N SER A 127 11.55 12.29 -10.19
CA SER A 127 11.27 13.49 -9.40
C SER A 127 10.04 14.21 -9.95
N LEU A 128 9.10 14.56 -9.07
CA LEU A 128 7.88 15.27 -9.44
C LEU A 128 8.08 16.78 -9.39
N SER A 129 7.54 17.46 -10.40
CA SER A 129 7.31 18.91 -10.35
C SER A 129 6.18 19.25 -9.37
N LYS A 130 6.09 20.53 -8.98
CA LYS A 130 5.04 21.01 -8.06
C LYS A 130 3.61 20.72 -8.56
N THR A 131 3.38 20.85 -9.87
CA THR A 131 2.05 20.61 -10.46
C THR A 131 1.70 19.12 -10.42
N GLU A 132 2.65 18.24 -10.74
CA GLU A 132 2.45 16.78 -10.66
C GLU A 132 2.24 16.34 -9.21
N LEU A 133 2.99 16.93 -8.28
CA LEU A 133 2.83 16.70 -6.85
C LEU A 133 1.41 17.07 -6.38
N GLN A 134 0.89 18.22 -6.82
CA GLN A 134 -0.48 18.65 -6.51
C GLN A 134 -1.53 17.68 -7.08
N SER A 135 -1.35 17.20 -8.31
CA SER A 135 -2.23 16.18 -8.91
C SER A 135 -2.22 14.89 -8.11
N LEU A 136 -1.04 14.43 -7.68
CA LEU A 136 -0.89 13.21 -6.89
C LEU A 136 -1.51 13.36 -5.48
N VAL A 137 -1.32 14.51 -4.83
CA VAL A 137 -1.97 14.87 -3.56
C VAL A 137 -3.49 14.85 -3.68
N SER A 138 -4.04 15.41 -4.77
CA SER A 138 -5.47 15.40 -5.05
C SER A 138 -6.00 13.99 -5.24
N PHE A 139 -5.24 13.16 -5.97
CA PHE A 139 -5.55 11.75 -6.16
C PHE A 139 -5.57 10.99 -4.82
N ILE A 140 -4.54 11.12 -3.97
CA ILE A 140 -4.48 10.46 -2.66
C ILE A 140 -5.69 10.86 -1.79
N LYS A 141 -6.08 12.14 -1.78
CA LYS A 141 -7.30 12.59 -1.08
C LYS A 141 -8.56 11.88 -1.61
N SER A 142 -8.67 11.76 -2.93
CA SER A 142 -9.81 11.12 -3.59
C SER A 142 -9.86 9.62 -3.30
N VAL A 143 -8.72 8.93 -3.31
CA VAL A 143 -8.59 7.53 -2.92
C VAL A 143 -9.02 7.32 -1.47
N LYS A 144 -8.56 8.15 -0.53
CA LYS A 144 -8.98 8.08 0.88
C LYS A 144 -10.49 8.24 1.03
N GLN A 145 -11.10 9.13 0.26
CA GLN A 145 -12.56 9.31 0.27
C GLN A 145 -13.29 8.09 -0.30
N LYS A 146 -12.78 7.51 -1.39
CA LYS A 146 -13.34 6.29 -2.00
C LYS A 146 -13.26 5.08 -1.07
N ILE A 147 -12.14 4.88 -0.39
CA ILE A 147 -11.98 3.80 0.61
C ILE A 147 -12.97 3.94 1.75
N LYS A 148 -13.21 5.18 2.21
CA LYS A 148 -14.22 5.44 3.25
C LYS A 148 -15.64 5.17 2.77
N SER A 149 -15.95 5.45 1.50
CA SER A 149 -17.31 5.30 0.98
C SER A 149 -17.70 3.86 0.65
N CYS A 150 -16.74 2.94 0.47
CA CYS A 150 -17.02 1.53 0.21
C CYS A 150 -17.04 0.65 1.47
N LYS A 151 -16.90 1.23 2.66
CA LYS A 151 -16.95 0.50 3.92
C LYS A 151 -18.37 0.02 4.26
N MET A 152 -18.46 -1.19 4.80
CA MET A 152 -19.70 -1.80 5.28
C MET A 152 -19.72 -1.87 6.82
N ASP A 153 -20.91 -2.04 7.40
CA ASP A 153 -21.10 -2.08 8.85
C ASP A 153 -20.52 -3.34 9.53
N ASP A 154 -20.34 -4.40 8.76
CA ASP A 154 -19.80 -5.70 9.20
C ASP A 154 -18.26 -5.76 9.21
N GLY A 155 -17.58 -4.65 8.87
CA GLY A 155 -16.13 -4.59 8.77
C GLY A 155 -15.59 -4.94 7.38
N SER A 156 -16.44 -5.37 6.44
CA SER A 156 -16.03 -5.60 5.05
C SER A 156 -15.99 -4.32 4.23
N TYR A 157 -15.42 -4.43 3.03
CA TYR A 157 -15.53 -3.42 1.98
C TYR A 157 -16.32 -3.96 0.80
N LYS A 158 -17.00 -3.06 0.09
CA LYS A 158 -17.77 -3.39 -1.10
C LYS A 158 -17.72 -2.28 -2.15
N THR A 159 -17.10 -2.58 -3.28
CA THR A 159 -16.97 -1.67 -4.42
C THR A 159 -17.81 -2.13 -5.61
N SER A 160 -18.03 -3.44 -5.73
CA SER A 160 -18.75 -4.05 -6.85
C SER A 160 -19.72 -5.12 -6.35
N LYS A 161 -20.75 -5.41 -7.16
CA LYS A 161 -21.63 -6.57 -6.92
C LYS A 161 -21.00 -7.88 -7.40
N ASN A 162 -19.99 -7.80 -8.27
CA ASN A 162 -19.36 -8.96 -8.91
C ASN A 162 -18.19 -9.53 -8.09
N LEU A 163 -17.65 -8.74 -7.16
CA LEU A 163 -16.58 -9.17 -6.28
C LEU A 163 -17.17 -9.71 -4.97
N SER A 164 -16.57 -10.78 -4.47
CA SER A 164 -16.90 -11.27 -3.14
C SER A 164 -16.45 -10.24 -2.09
N PRO A 165 -17.18 -10.06 -0.97
CA PRO A 165 -16.79 -9.12 0.07
C PRO A 165 -15.38 -9.36 0.63
N ILE A 166 -14.94 -10.63 0.68
CA ILE A 166 -13.60 -10.99 1.15
C ILE A 166 -12.52 -10.53 0.16
N GLU A 167 -12.74 -10.67 -1.15
CA GLU A 167 -11.80 -10.21 -2.18
C GLU A 167 -11.78 -8.68 -2.25
N ASP A 168 -12.95 -8.03 -2.19
CA ASP A 168 -13.04 -6.57 -2.12
C ASP A 168 -12.26 -6.03 -0.90
N THR A 169 -12.41 -6.68 0.25
CA THR A 169 -11.70 -6.32 1.49
C THR A 169 -10.20 -6.51 1.33
N ARG A 170 -9.73 -7.62 0.76
CA ARG A 170 -8.30 -7.86 0.46
C ARG A 170 -7.71 -6.77 -0.42
N ASN A 171 -8.39 -6.45 -1.51
CA ASN A 171 -7.95 -5.41 -2.45
C ASN A 171 -7.91 -4.02 -1.83
N VAL A 172 -8.89 -3.68 -0.98
CA VAL A 172 -8.90 -2.39 -0.28
C VAL A 172 -7.80 -2.31 0.78
N LEU A 173 -7.56 -3.38 1.54
CA LEU A 173 -6.46 -3.41 2.51
C LEU A 173 -5.11 -3.25 1.82
N PHE A 174 -4.92 -3.94 0.69
CA PHE A 174 -3.74 -3.77 -0.17
C PHE A 174 -3.59 -2.33 -0.68
N SER A 175 -4.70 -1.72 -1.11
CA SER A 175 -4.74 -0.31 -1.52
C SER A 175 -4.36 0.63 -0.37
N ILE A 176 -4.83 0.38 0.86
CA ILE A 176 -4.49 1.19 2.03
C ILE A 176 -3.00 1.11 2.33
N ASN A 177 -2.41 -0.09 2.27
CA ASN A 177 -0.98 -0.27 2.49
C ASN A 177 -0.15 0.54 1.50
N LEU A 178 -0.40 0.36 0.19
CA LEU A 178 0.28 1.11 -0.87
C LEU A 178 0.11 2.64 -0.71
N LEU A 179 -1.08 3.08 -0.33
CA LEU A 179 -1.38 4.49 -0.14
C LEU A 179 -0.63 5.09 1.06
N GLU A 180 -0.49 4.32 2.14
CA GLU A 180 0.25 4.72 3.34
C GLU A 180 1.74 4.81 3.06
N ASP A 181 2.31 3.80 2.40
CA ASP A 181 3.71 3.77 1.97
C ASP A 181 4.02 4.97 1.03
N LEU A 182 3.22 5.15 -0.02
CA LEU A 182 3.34 6.30 -0.92
C LEU A 182 3.25 7.64 -0.17
N THR A 183 2.33 7.77 0.79
CA THR A 183 2.19 9.01 1.57
C THR A 183 3.45 9.29 2.41
N GLN A 184 4.04 8.25 3.02
CA GLN A 184 5.25 8.36 3.82
C GLN A 184 6.47 8.74 2.97
N ASP A 185 6.66 8.08 1.82
CA ASP A 185 7.75 8.40 0.90
C ASP A 185 7.64 9.84 0.39
N MET A 186 6.43 10.26 0.00
CA MET A 186 6.19 11.63 -0.42
C MET A 186 6.51 12.66 0.65
N LEU A 187 6.18 12.38 1.92
CA LEU A 187 6.55 13.25 3.04
C LEU A 187 8.05 13.30 3.28
N PHE A 188 8.76 12.19 3.07
CA PHE A 188 10.20 12.13 3.21
C PHE A 188 10.90 12.96 2.12
N TYR A 189 10.50 12.79 0.85
CA TYR A 189 11.16 13.42 -0.30
C TYR A 189 10.70 14.87 -0.56
N TYR A 190 9.44 15.22 -0.25
CA TYR A 190 8.83 16.51 -0.60
C TYR A 190 8.23 17.25 0.61
N GLY A 191 8.65 16.89 1.84
CA GLY A 191 7.99 17.32 3.07
C GLY A 191 7.84 18.83 3.28
N ASN A 192 8.67 19.66 2.66
CA ASN A 192 8.54 21.12 2.74
C ASN A 192 7.34 21.60 1.91
N GLU A 193 7.22 21.13 0.67
CA GLU A 193 6.12 21.41 -0.24
C GLU A 193 4.83 20.73 0.22
N TYR A 194 4.92 19.57 0.87
CA TYR A 194 3.79 18.76 1.30
C TYR A 194 3.06 19.31 2.54
N LYS A 195 3.78 20.00 3.44
CA LYS A 195 3.19 20.65 4.63
C LYS A 195 2.13 21.68 4.25
N ASP A 196 2.39 22.45 3.21
CA ASP A 196 1.47 23.48 2.71
C ASP A 196 0.21 22.89 2.05
N MET A 197 0.23 21.58 1.71
CA MET A 197 -0.88 20.89 1.04
C MET A 197 -1.84 20.17 2.02
N GLY A 198 -1.57 20.25 3.33
CA GLY A 198 -2.44 19.80 4.41
C GLY A 198 -2.45 18.29 4.65
N PHE A 199 -1.39 17.58 4.25
CA PHE A 199 -1.25 16.14 4.54
C PHE A 199 -0.64 15.90 5.91
N LYS A 200 -1.22 14.94 6.65
CA LYS A 200 -0.68 14.48 7.93
C LYS A 200 0.23 13.27 7.71
N PRO A 201 1.35 13.17 8.44
CA PRO A 201 2.15 11.95 8.49
C PRO A 201 1.34 10.75 8.93
N ILE A 202 1.59 9.60 8.29
CA ILE A 202 1.07 8.30 8.73
C ILE A 202 1.97 7.82 9.87
N GLY A 203 1.42 7.74 11.07
CA GLY A 203 2.17 7.38 12.27
C GLY A 203 2.17 5.89 12.58
N LYS A 204 1.25 5.11 11.97
CA LYS A 204 1.06 3.69 12.25
C LYS A 204 0.66 2.94 10.97
N ILE A 205 1.09 1.69 10.84
CA ILE A 205 0.60 0.78 9.79
C ILE A 205 -0.91 0.59 9.94
N PHE A 206 -1.65 0.64 8.83
CA PHE A 206 -3.11 0.58 8.77
C PHE A 206 -3.80 1.69 9.59
N GLU A 207 -3.22 2.89 9.64
CA GLU A 207 -3.84 4.05 10.28
C GLU A 207 -5.15 4.46 9.60
N ASN A 208 -5.26 4.26 8.29
CA ASN A 208 -6.45 4.60 7.52
C ASN A 208 -7.49 3.45 7.50
N VAL A 209 -7.23 2.33 8.17
CA VAL A 209 -8.23 1.28 8.42
C VAL A 209 -9.07 1.67 9.63
N ASP A 210 -10.26 2.18 9.37
CA ASP A 210 -11.21 2.51 10.43
C ASP A 210 -11.85 1.24 11.02
N ARG A 211 -11.99 1.15 12.36
CA ARG A 211 -12.50 -0.03 13.10
C ARG A 211 -11.73 -1.31 12.74
N ILE A 212 -10.40 -1.28 12.85
CA ILE A 212 -9.49 -2.36 12.45
C ILE A 212 -9.83 -3.72 13.09
N GLU A 213 -10.35 -3.74 14.31
CA GLU A 213 -10.78 -4.95 15.01
C GLU A 213 -11.92 -5.66 14.29
N GLN A 214 -12.84 -4.90 13.68
CA GLN A 214 -13.98 -5.50 12.98
C GLN A 214 -13.62 -5.99 11.61
N VAL A 215 -12.72 -5.27 10.93
CA VAL A 215 -12.10 -5.77 9.71
C VAL A 215 -11.42 -7.11 10.00
N TYR A 216 -10.66 -7.20 11.10
CA TYR A 216 -10.02 -8.42 11.55
C TYR A 216 -11.00 -9.57 11.81
N GLU A 217 -12.07 -9.32 12.57
CA GLU A 217 -13.09 -10.35 12.82
C GLU A 217 -13.76 -10.82 11.52
N PHE A 218 -13.97 -9.92 10.55
CA PHE A 218 -14.54 -10.27 9.24
C PHE A 218 -13.60 -11.17 8.41
N ILE A 219 -12.30 -10.86 8.34
CA ILE A 219 -11.33 -11.61 7.51
C ILE A 219 -10.82 -12.91 8.16
N LYS A 220 -11.16 -13.15 9.43
CA LYS A 220 -10.79 -14.37 10.16
C LYS A 220 -11.74 -15.54 9.90
N ILE A 221 -12.91 -15.26 9.32
CA ILE A 221 -13.97 -16.24 8.97
C ILE A 221 -13.47 -17.20 7.90
#